data_AF-A0A7R9VV19-F1
#
_entry.id   AF-A0A7R9VV19-F1
#
_cell.length_a   1.000
_cell.length_b   1.000
_cell.length_c   1.000
_cell.angle_alpha   90.00
_cell.angle_beta   90.00
_cell.angle_gamma   90.00
#
_symmetry.space_group_name_H-M   'P 1'
#
loop_
_entity.id
_entity.type
_entity.pdbx_description
1 polymer ?
#
loop_
_entity_poly.entity_id
_entity_poly.type
_entity_poly.pdbx_seq_one_letter_code
_entity_poly.pdbx_strand_id
1 'polypeptide(L)'
;NGNSYNPFQLEGISVCGGNAPLRHTLKDMQVLLNYANHNSDYGEYYNYAKGYGWRDMQISRKWLQWMNRLQPDVVSSNQATQAILDAAEVAKNSPKLTVLTLGPPTNLAKALEQSPNLASHLEHVYMMGGELTQQR
;
A
#
# COMPACT_ATOMS: atom_id res chain seq x y z
N ASN A 1 20.67 -8.26 25.91
CA ASN A 1 19.21 -8.40 25.89
C ASN A 1 18.58 -7.02 25.88
N GLY A 2 18.65 -6.31 24.74
CA GLY A 2 17.95 -5.05 24.57
C GLY A 2 16.60 -5.34 23.94
N ASN A 3 15.51 -5.21 24.68
CA ASN A 3 14.19 -5.16 24.10
C ASN A 3 14.12 -3.86 23.27
N SER A 4 14.27 -4.00 21.96
CA SER A 4 13.99 -2.92 21.01
C SER A 4 12.51 -2.56 21.15
N TYR A 5 12.22 -1.42 21.78
CA TYR A 5 10.85 -0.92 21.85
C TYR A 5 10.39 -0.64 20.41
N ASN A 6 9.43 -1.41 19.91
CA ASN A 6 8.79 -1.13 18.63
C ASN A 6 7.58 -0.22 18.89
N PRO A 7 7.64 1.08 18.55
CA PRO A 7 6.55 2.02 18.85
C PRO A 7 5.29 1.77 18.02
N PHE A 8 5.35 0.93 16.98
CA PHE A 8 4.23 0.67 16.09
C PHE A 8 4.10 -0.83 15.76
N GLN A 9 2.87 -1.33 15.73
CA GLN A 9 2.55 -2.67 15.24
C GLN A 9 2.18 -2.57 13.75
N LEU A 10 2.87 -3.34 12.90
CA LEU A 10 2.62 -3.35 11.46
C LEU A 10 1.57 -4.43 11.12
N GLU A 11 0.33 -4.00 10.87
CA GLU A 11 -0.76 -4.93 10.52
C GLU A 11 -0.62 -5.56 9.13
N GLY A 12 -0.01 -4.84 8.18
CA GLY A 12 0.17 -5.36 6.84
C GLY A 12 0.74 -4.36 5.86
N ILE A 13 1.21 -4.88 4.72
CA ILE A 13 1.81 -4.11 3.65
C ILE A 13 0.95 -4.24 2.39
N SER A 14 0.41 -3.13 1.90
CA SER A 14 -0.31 -3.07 0.63
C SER A 14 0.60 -2.52 -0.47
N VAL A 15 0.70 -3.19 -1.62
CA VAL A 15 1.57 -2.77 -2.73
C VAL A 15 0.73 -2.17 -3.85
N CYS A 16 1.20 -1.07 -4.43
CA CYS A 16 0.53 -0.36 -5.52
C CYS A 16 1.56 0.08 -6.58
N GLY A 17 1.12 0.27 -7.82
CA GLY A 17 1.92 0.97 -8.83
C GLY A 17 2.05 2.46 -8.50
N GLY A 18 3.09 3.12 -9.00
CA GLY A 18 3.34 4.53 -8.70
C GLY A 18 4.56 5.06 -9.46
N ASN A 19 5.64 5.33 -8.74
CA ASN A 19 6.94 5.70 -9.31
C ASN A 19 7.46 4.67 -10.32
N ALA A 20 7.12 3.40 -10.10
CA ALA A 20 7.37 2.30 -11.02
C ALA A 20 6.07 1.53 -11.31
N PRO A 21 5.99 0.79 -12.43
CA PRO A 21 4.90 -0.15 -12.67
C PRO A 21 4.81 -1.17 -11.52
N LEU A 22 3.62 -1.73 -11.30
CA LEU A 22 3.37 -2.70 -10.23
C LEU A 22 4.30 -3.91 -10.34
N ARG A 23 4.65 -4.35 -11.56
CA ARG A 23 5.59 -5.47 -11.76
C ARG A 23 6.96 -5.25 -11.10
N HIS A 24 7.44 -4.01 -11.06
CA HIS A 24 8.75 -3.67 -10.50
C HIS A 24 8.62 -3.49 -8.99
N THR A 25 7.61 -2.74 -8.56
CA THR A 25 7.31 -2.54 -7.14
C THR A 25 7.11 -3.87 -6.39
N LEU A 26 6.46 -4.87 -7.01
CA LEU A 26 6.33 -6.22 -6.43
C LEU A 26 7.67 -6.94 -6.26
N LYS A 27 8.58 -6.81 -7.23
CA LYS A 27 9.92 -7.41 -7.14
C LYS A 27 10.75 -6.74 -6.04
N ASP A 28 10.70 -5.41 -5.98
CA ASP A 28 11.41 -4.64 -4.97
C ASP A 28 10.89 -4.99 -3.56
N MET A 29 9.57 -5.11 -3.41
CA MET A 29 8.95 -5.54 -2.15
C MET A 29 9.41 -6.94 -1.74
N GLN A 30 9.47 -7.89 -2.68
CA GLN A 30 9.94 -9.24 -2.40
C GLN A 30 11.40 -9.26 -1.92
N VAL A 31 12.28 -8.47 -2.54
CA VAL A 31 13.67 -8.32 -2.11
C VAL A 31 13.75 -7.71 -0.71
N LEU A 32 12.97 -6.66 -0.44
CA LEU A 32 12.95 -5.99 0.86
C LEU A 32 12.44 -6.92 1.98
N LEU A 33 11.38 -7.68 1.74
CA LEU A 33 10.88 -8.65 2.72
C LEU A 33 11.81 -9.83 2.92
N ASN A 34 12.47 -10.32 1.86
CA ASN A 34 13.49 -11.33 2.03
C ASN A 34 14.58 -10.82 2.97
N TYR A 35 15.06 -9.59 2.76
CA TYR A 35 16.06 -9.01 3.65
C TYR A 35 15.52 -8.80 5.08
N ALA A 36 14.33 -8.23 5.23
CA ALA A 36 13.73 -7.96 6.54
C ALA A 36 13.46 -9.25 7.34
N ASN A 37 12.87 -10.27 6.71
CA ASN A 37 12.51 -11.53 7.37
C ASN A 37 13.72 -12.43 7.66
N HIS A 38 14.83 -12.31 6.90
CA HIS A 38 16.06 -13.07 7.20
C HIS A 38 16.88 -12.44 8.33
N ASN A 39 16.70 -11.14 8.60
CA ASN A 39 17.32 -10.48 9.74
C ASN A 39 16.39 -10.63 10.96
N SER A 40 16.67 -11.63 11.78
CA SER A 40 15.88 -12.08 12.95
C SER A 40 15.62 -11.02 14.03
N ASP A 41 16.21 -9.82 13.93
CA ASP A 41 16.03 -8.73 14.91
C ASP A 41 14.59 -8.22 14.99
N TYR A 42 13.75 -8.52 13.99
CA TYR A 42 12.34 -8.08 13.95
C TYR A 42 11.33 -9.15 14.38
N GLY A 43 11.75 -10.40 14.62
CA GLY A 43 10.93 -11.46 15.23
C GLY A 43 9.65 -11.91 14.49
N GLU A 44 9.21 -11.19 13.45
CA GLU A 44 7.98 -11.42 12.72
C GLU A 44 8.22 -11.65 11.23
N TYR A 45 7.43 -12.54 10.64
CA TYR A 45 7.46 -12.79 9.21
C TYR A 45 6.43 -11.89 8.52
N TYR A 46 6.90 -10.90 7.77
CA TYR A 46 6.04 -10.00 7.02
C TYR A 46 5.69 -10.55 5.65
N ASN A 47 4.49 -10.23 5.18
CA ASN A 47 4.03 -10.47 3.81
C ASN A 47 3.36 -9.21 3.23
N TYR A 48 3.09 -9.22 1.94
CA TYR A 48 2.44 -8.10 1.25
C TYR A 48 1.21 -8.55 0.46
N ALA A 49 0.26 -7.63 0.30
CA ALA A 49 -0.91 -7.80 -0.53
C ALA A 49 -0.76 -7.01 -1.83
N LYS A 50 -0.90 -7.70 -2.97
CA LYS A 50 -0.85 -7.07 -4.29
C LYS A 50 -2.12 -6.23 -4.53
N GLY A 51 -1.94 -4.98 -4.92
CA GLY A 51 -3.03 -4.06 -5.23
C GLY A 51 -3.12 -3.71 -6.71
N TYR A 52 -3.48 -2.45 -6.95
CA TYR A 52 -3.66 -1.91 -8.29
C TYR A 52 -2.36 -1.42 -8.91
N GLY A 53 -2.24 -1.57 -10.22
CA GLY A 53 -1.09 -1.14 -11.01
C GLY A 53 -1.45 -0.11 -12.07
N TRP A 54 -0.48 0.19 -12.94
CA TRP A 54 -0.62 1.22 -13.98
C TRP A 54 -1.75 0.94 -15.00
N ARG A 55 -2.26 -0.30 -15.07
CA ARG A 55 -3.43 -0.64 -15.89
C ARG A 55 -4.72 0.02 -15.42
N ASP A 56 -4.88 0.14 -14.11
CA ASP A 56 -6.13 0.56 -13.46
C ASP A 56 -5.95 1.88 -12.70
N MET A 57 -4.78 2.51 -12.84
CA MET A 57 -4.44 3.80 -12.25
C MET A 57 -4.30 4.88 -13.32
N GLN A 58 -4.61 6.12 -12.92
CA GLN A 58 -4.35 7.28 -13.76
C GLN A 58 -2.87 7.64 -13.72
N ILE A 59 -2.13 7.26 -14.77
CA ILE A 59 -0.73 7.66 -14.94
C ILE A 59 -0.69 9.11 -15.41
N SER A 60 -0.06 9.99 -14.63
CA SER A 60 -0.07 11.44 -14.91
C SER A 60 0.67 11.84 -16.19
N ARG A 61 1.75 11.13 -16.56
CA ARG A 61 2.58 11.47 -17.73
C ARG A 61 2.14 10.73 -18.99
N LYS A 62 1.81 11.46 -20.06
CA LYS A 62 1.35 10.89 -21.35
C LYS A 62 2.30 9.85 -21.96
N TRP A 63 3.62 10.07 -21.87
CA TRP A 63 4.59 9.11 -22.41
C TRP A 63 4.61 7.79 -21.60
N LEU A 64 4.39 7.85 -20.28
CA LEU A 64 4.23 6.65 -19.45
C LEU A 64 2.93 5.92 -19.76
N GLN A 65 1.83 6.66 -20.05
CA GLN A 65 0.60 6.05 -20.55
C GLN A 65 0.83 5.31 -21.86
N TRP A 66 1.57 5.91 -22.79
CA TRP A 66 1.92 5.27 -24.06
C TRP A 66 2.79 4.03 -23.87
N MET A 67 3.81 4.10 -23.00
CA MET A 67 4.62 2.92 -22.66
C MET A 67 3.78 1.80 -22.05
N ASN A 68 2.84 2.13 -21.16
CA ASN A 68 1.92 1.13 -20.59
C ASN A 68 0.98 0.54 -21.65
N ARG A 69 0.70 1.23 -22.76
CA ARG A 69 -0.05 0.62 -23.87
C ARG A 69 0.80 -0.35 -24.68
N LEU A 70 2.08 -0.07 -24.88
CA LEU A 70 3.00 -0.94 -25.62
C LEU A 70 3.43 -2.16 -24.81
N GLN A 71 3.71 -1.96 -23.52
CA GLN A 71 4.09 -3.02 -22.60
C GLN A 71 3.23 -2.91 -21.34
N PRO A 72 1.99 -3.43 -21.38
CA PRO A 72 1.05 -3.31 -20.27
C PRO A 72 1.60 -3.94 -19.01
N ASP A 73 1.44 -3.21 -17.90
CA ASP A 73 1.76 -3.67 -16.55
C ASP A 73 1.04 -4.97 -16.19
N VAL A 74 1.44 -5.58 -15.08
CA VAL A 74 0.78 -6.78 -14.55
C VAL A 74 -0.69 -6.47 -14.19
N VAL A 75 -1.55 -7.48 -14.29
CA VAL A 75 -2.97 -7.36 -13.93
C VAL A 75 -3.08 -6.97 -12.45
N SER A 76 -3.91 -5.98 -12.14
CA SER A 76 -4.18 -5.56 -10.76
C SER A 76 -4.89 -6.65 -9.96
N SER A 77 -4.89 -6.51 -8.64
CA SER A 77 -5.55 -7.45 -7.72
C SER A 77 -6.32 -6.69 -6.64
N ASN A 78 -7.43 -7.27 -6.17
CA ASN A 78 -8.20 -6.74 -5.03
C ASN A 78 -7.62 -7.19 -3.67
N GLN A 79 -6.50 -7.92 -3.64
CA GLN A 79 -5.92 -8.45 -2.40
C GLN A 79 -5.52 -7.32 -1.45
N ALA A 80 -4.93 -6.23 -1.94
CA ALA A 80 -4.60 -5.08 -1.10
C ALA A 80 -5.83 -4.42 -0.49
N THR A 81 -6.92 -4.29 -1.26
CA THR A 81 -8.20 -3.77 -0.77
C THR A 81 -8.74 -4.65 0.34
N GLN A 82 -8.78 -5.97 0.10
CA GLN A 82 -9.29 -6.92 1.08
C GLN A 82 -8.44 -6.93 2.34
N ALA A 83 -7.12 -6.88 2.23
CA ALA A 83 -6.22 -6.81 3.37
C ALA A 83 -6.46 -5.55 4.24
N ILE A 84 -6.77 -4.40 3.63
CA ILE A 84 -7.13 -3.18 4.37
C ILE A 84 -8.45 -3.37 5.13
N LEU A 85 -9.45 -3.98 4.48
CA LEU A 85 -10.75 -4.24 5.10
C LEU A 85 -10.64 -5.26 6.26
N ASP A 86 -9.88 -6.33 6.04
CA ASP A 86 -9.64 -7.37 7.05
C ASP A 86 -8.89 -6.80 8.26
N ALA A 87 -7.84 -6.00 8.03
CA ALA A 87 -7.10 -5.31 9.09
C ALA A 87 -8.00 -4.35 9.88
N ALA A 88 -8.90 -3.63 9.20
CA ALA A 88 -9.84 -2.73 9.87
C ALA A 88 -10.89 -3.48 10.70
N GLU A 89 -11.32 -4.66 10.27
CA GLU A 89 -12.26 -5.49 11.05
C GLU A 89 -11.57 -6.11 12.28
N VAL A 90 -10.32 -6.53 12.16
CA VAL A 90 -9.51 -6.98 13.32
C VAL A 90 -9.33 -5.83 14.33
N ALA A 91 -9.03 -4.63 13.84
CA ALA A 91 -8.84 -3.41 14.62
C ALA A 91 -10.11 -2.90 15.32
N LYS A 92 -11.29 -3.40 14.97
CA LYS A 92 -12.59 -2.93 15.48
C LYS A 92 -12.74 -3.04 17.00
N ASN A 93 -12.06 -4.02 17.60
CA ASN A 93 -12.08 -4.26 19.04
C ASN A 93 -10.91 -3.57 19.79
N SER A 94 -10.19 -2.64 19.13
CA SER A 94 -9.02 -1.86 19.59
C SER A 94 -7.65 -2.51 19.30
N PRO A 95 -6.63 -1.72 18.86
CA PRO A 95 -6.64 -0.29 18.48
C PRO A 95 -7.16 -0.04 17.06
N LYS A 96 -7.59 1.20 16.75
CA LYS A 96 -8.05 1.61 15.41
C LYS A 96 -6.90 1.59 14.40
N LEU A 97 -7.24 1.40 13.11
CA LEU A 97 -6.23 1.25 12.06
C LEU A 97 -5.68 2.61 11.61
N THR A 98 -4.35 2.78 11.66
CA THR A 98 -3.66 3.90 11.00
C THR A 98 -3.09 3.46 9.66
N VAL A 99 -3.36 4.22 8.59
CA VAL A 99 -2.89 3.91 7.24
C VAL A 99 -1.83 4.92 6.80
N LEU A 100 -0.67 4.42 6.37
CA LEU A 100 0.40 5.22 5.76
C LEU A 100 0.42 4.99 4.24
N THR A 101 0.15 6.03 3.46
CA THR A 101 0.13 5.98 2.00
C THR A 101 1.35 6.71 1.42
N LEU A 102 2.31 5.94 0.89
CA LEU A 102 3.58 6.45 0.31
C LEU A 102 3.58 6.51 -1.22
N GLY A 103 2.43 6.21 -1.84
CA GLY A 103 2.21 6.23 -3.27
C GLY A 103 0.76 6.56 -3.57
N PRO A 104 0.27 6.32 -4.79
CA PRO A 104 -1.12 6.57 -5.14
C PRO A 104 -2.09 5.89 -4.14
N PRO A 105 -3.08 6.61 -3.58
CA PRO A 105 -3.96 6.08 -2.54
C PRO A 105 -5.02 5.11 -3.10
N THR A 106 -4.82 4.55 -4.29
CA THR A 106 -5.83 3.76 -5.04
C THR A 106 -6.33 2.55 -4.26
N ASN A 107 -5.46 1.81 -3.56
CA ASN A 107 -5.87 0.67 -2.74
C ASN A 107 -6.81 1.10 -1.61
N LEU A 108 -6.48 2.19 -0.91
CA LEU A 108 -7.31 2.76 0.17
C LEU A 108 -8.63 3.33 -0.39
N ALA A 109 -8.58 4.03 -1.52
CA ALA A 109 -9.77 4.55 -2.17
C ALA A 109 -10.74 3.44 -2.59
N LYS A 110 -10.23 2.32 -3.11
CA LYS A 110 -11.03 1.13 -3.44
C LYS A 110 -11.62 0.47 -2.20
N ALA A 111 -10.90 0.45 -1.09
CA ALA A 111 -11.40 -0.09 0.16
C ALA A 111 -12.56 0.77 0.72
N LEU A 112 -12.42 2.10 0.66
CA LEU A 112 -13.48 3.04 1.03
C LEU A 112 -14.69 2.96 0.09
N GLU A 113 -14.48 2.77 -1.20
CA GLU A 113 -15.55 2.56 -2.19
C GLU A 113 -16.33 1.27 -1.90
N GLN A 114 -15.61 0.18 -1.57
CA GLN A 114 -16.21 -1.13 -1.26
C GLN A 114 -16.90 -1.14 0.12
N SER A 115 -16.36 -0.42 1.11
CA SER A 115 -16.93 -0.32 2.45
C SER A 115 -16.82 1.11 2.98
N PRO A 116 -17.86 1.94 2.79
CA PRO A 116 -17.87 3.32 3.30
C PRO A 116 -17.71 3.41 4.83
N ASN A 117 -18.14 2.38 5.56
CA ASN A 117 -17.96 2.26 7.01
C ASN A 117 -16.50 2.05 7.43
N LEU A 118 -15.58 1.76 6.51
CA LEU A 118 -14.15 1.70 6.81
C LEU A 118 -13.67 3.01 7.46
N ALA A 119 -14.19 4.16 7.04
CA ALA A 119 -13.77 5.46 7.55
C ALA A 119 -13.91 5.60 9.08
N SER A 120 -14.92 4.98 9.71
CA SER A 120 -15.09 5.03 11.18
C SER A 120 -14.09 4.16 11.95
N HIS A 121 -13.46 3.20 11.26
CA HIS A 121 -12.48 2.27 11.81
C HIS A 121 -11.03 2.75 11.62
N LEU A 122 -10.82 3.80 10.81
CA LEU A 122 -9.53 4.45 10.65
C LEU A 122 -9.30 5.47 11.77
N GLU A 123 -8.10 5.47 12.34
CA GLU A 123 -7.66 6.51 13.28
C GLU A 123 -7.07 7.69 12.51
N HIS A 124 -6.07 7.39 11.68
CA HIS A 124 -5.37 8.38 10.86
C HIS A 124 -5.06 7.82 9.48
N VAL A 125 -5.05 8.70 8.49
CA VAL A 125 -4.48 8.44 7.17
C VAL A 125 -3.37 9.46 6.94
N TYR A 126 -2.12 8.98 6.95
CA TYR A 126 -0.96 9.79 6.58
C TYR A 126 -0.71 9.61 5.08
N MET A 127 -0.72 10.72 4.34
CA MET A 127 -0.59 10.69 2.88
C MET A 127 0.61 11.49 2.39
N MET A 128 1.47 10.83 1.63
CA MET A 128 2.52 11.47 0.86
C MET A 128 1.97 11.84 -0.52
N GLY A 129 1.83 13.14 -0.79
CA GLY A 129 1.36 13.64 -2.07
C GLY A 129 0.85 15.08 -2.00
N GLY A 130 0.55 15.63 -3.18
CA GLY A 130 0.04 16.99 -3.32
C GLY A 130 1.12 18.04 -3.57
N GLU A 131 0.73 19.12 -4.23
CA GLU A 131 1.50 20.35 -4.41
C GLU A 131 0.61 21.47 -3.89
N LEU A 132 1.10 22.22 -2.90
CA LEU A 132 0.33 23.28 -2.22
C LEU A 132 0.57 24.66 -2.84
N THR A 133 1.61 24.79 -3.67
CA THR A 133 2.03 26.08 -4.22
C THR A 133 1.18 26.54 -5.41
N GLN A 134 0.28 25.70 -5.92
CA GLN A 134 -0.59 25.95 -7.08
C GLN A 134 0.18 26.44 -8.33
N GLN A 135 1.48 26.16 -8.42
CA GLN A 135 2.30 26.51 -9.56
C GLN A 135 2.13 25.41 -10.61
N ARG A 136 1.20 25.62 -11.55
CA ARG A 136 1.01 24.77 -12.72
C ARG A 136 1.47 25.46 -13.99
#